data_AF-A0A4U8YPK3-F1
#
_entry.id   AF-A0A4U8YPK3-F1
#
_cell.length_a   1.000
_cell.length_b   1.000
_cell.length_c   1.000
_cell.angle_alpha   90.00
_cell.angle_beta   90.00
_cell.angle_gamma   90.00
#
_symmetry.space_group_name_H-M   'P 1'
#
loop_
_entity.id
_entity.type
_entity.pdbx_description
1 polymer ?
#
loop_
_entity_poly.entity_id
_entity_poly.type
_entity_poly.pdbx_seq_one_letter_code
_entity_poly.pdbx_strand_id
1 'polypeptide(L)' 'MHDYYEKSMRALQLAGLGESTQKAYTRAVRKLVDYCGKTPDKITEEEIEAYFLHRRNV' A
#
# COMPACT_ATOMS: atom_id res chain seq x y z
N MET A 1 8.19 -8.43 4.59
CA MET A 1 7.77 -7.01 4.40
C MET A 1 8.81 -6.16 3.67
N HIS A 2 10.12 -6.42 3.81
CA HIS A 2 11.17 -5.63 3.13
C HIS A 2 11.10 -5.67 1.59
N ASP A 3 10.74 -6.80 0.99
CA ASP A 3 10.78 -6.96 -0.47
C ASP A 3 9.73 -6.10 -1.23
N TYR A 4 8.49 -6.03 -0.73
CA TYR A 4 7.43 -5.25 -1.38
C TYR A 4 7.63 -3.74 -1.26
N TYR A 5 8.20 -3.29 -0.13
CA TYR A 5 8.51 -1.89 0.10
C TYR A 5 9.49 -1.37 -0.96
N GLU A 6 10.64 -2.04 -1.09
CA GLU A 6 11.69 -1.67 -2.04
C GLU A 6 11.22 -1.79 -3.50
N LYS A 7 10.47 -2.86 -3.83
CA LYS A 7 9.86 -3.02 -5.16
C LYS A 7 8.91 -1.88 -5.50
N SER A 8 8.07 -1.45 -4.55
CA SER A 8 7.13 -0.34 -4.75
C SER A 8 7.86 0.98 -4.95
N MET A 9 8.88 1.26 -4.14
CA MET A 9 9.69 2.48 -4.22
C MET A 9 10.41 2.57 -5.59
N ARG A 10 11.05 1.47 -6.01
CA ARG A 10 11.72 1.39 -7.32
C ARG A 10 10.74 1.61 -8.47
N ALA A 11 9.56 1.00 -8.43
CA ALA A 11 8.55 1.15 -9.47
C ALA A 11 8.06 2.60 -9.58
N LEU A 12 7.78 3.26 -8.45
CA LEU A 12 7.33 4.65 -8.41
C LEU A 12 8.43 5.62 -8.87
N GLN A 13 9.71 5.34 -8.55
CA GLN A 13 10.84 6.11 -9.06
C GLN A 13 11.03 5.95 -10.57
N LEU A 14 10.93 4.73 -11.10
CA LEU A 14 10.98 4.47 -12.55
C LEU A 14 9.83 5.15 -13.30
N ALA A 15 8.68 5.32 -12.66
CA ALA A 15 7.54 6.08 -13.19
C ALA A 15 7.72 7.61 -13.12
N GLY A 16 8.87 8.11 -12.64
CA GLY A 16 9.17 9.55 -12.55
C GLY A 16 8.46 10.27 -11.41
N LEU A 17 7.91 9.54 -10.43
CA LEU A 17 7.23 10.15 -9.29
C LEU A 17 8.25 10.68 -8.28
N GLY A 18 8.01 11.90 -7.78
CA GLY A 18 8.84 12.51 -6.75
C GLY A 18 8.83 11.74 -5.42
N GLU A 19 9.87 11.95 -4.61
CA GLU A 19 10.08 11.23 -3.35
C GLU A 19 8.91 11.35 -2.36
N SER A 20 8.24 12.51 -2.32
CA SER A 20 7.04 12.73 -1.50
C SER A 20 5.88 11.82 -1.91
N THR A 21 5.66 11.67 -3.21
CA THR A 21 4.66 10.76 -3.79
C THR A 21 5.03 9.31 -3.50
N GLN A 22 6.29 8.93 -3.68
CA GLN A 22 6.76 7.57 -3.37
C GLN A 22 6.43 7.20 -1.92
N LYS A 23 6.85 8.05 -0.96
CA LYS A 23 6.56 7.86 0.47
C LYS A 23 5.06 7.81 0.78
N ALA A 24 4.25 8.64 0.13
CA ALA A 24 2.80 8.65 0.33
C ALA A 24 2.15 7.34 -0.10
N TYR A 25 2.50 6.83 -1.29
CA TYR A 25 1.97 5.56 -1.82
C TYR A 25 2.44 4.38 -0.98
N THR A 26 3.72 4.32 -0.63
CA THR A 26 4.25 3.22 0.17
C THR A 26 3.65 3.20 1.58
N ARG A 27 3.40 4.36 2.19
CA ARG A 27 2.65 4.48 3.45
C ARG A 27 1.21 3.98 3.31
N ALA A 28 0.54 4.27 2.18
CA ALA A 28 -0.83 3.81 1.96
C ALA A 28 -0.91 2.27 1.88
N VAL A 29 0.04 1.64 1.18
CA VAL A 29 0.16 0.17 1.11
C VAL A 29 0.46 -0.42 2.49
N ARG A 30 1.36 0.19 3.26
CA ARG A 30 1.63 -0.24 4.64
C ARG A 30 0.37 -0.23 5.50
N LYS A 31 -0.43 0.83 5.46
CA LYS A 31 -1.69 0.89 6.23
C LYS A 31 -2.69 -0.19 5.82
N LEU A 32 -2.76 -0.53 4.53
CA LEU A 32 -3.59 -1.62 4.03
C LEU A 32 -3.11 -2.97 4.58
N VAL A 33 -1.81 -3.25 4.52
CA VAL A 33 -1.22 -4.48 5.08
C VAL A 33 -1.43 -4.56 6.60
N ASP A 34 -1.26 -3.45 7.31
CA ASP A 34 -1.46 -3.38 8.76
C ASP A 34 -2.93 -3.68 9.13
N TYR A 35 -3.89 -3.25 8.31
CA TYR A 35 -5.32 -3.55 8.50
C TYR A 35 -5.68 -5.00 8.16
N CYS A 36 -5.21 -5.52 7.03
CA CYS A 36 -5.55 -6.87 6.56
C CYS A 36 -4.72 -7.98 7.26
N GLY A 37 -3.59 -7.64 7.89
CA GLY A 37 -2.68 -8.61 8.49
C GLY A 37 -2.01 -9.56 7.48
N LYS A 38 -2.00 -9.18 6.20
CA LYS A 38 -1.54 -10.01 5.07
C LYS A 38 -0.56 -9.25 4.18
N THR A 39 0.33 -9.97 3.52
CA THR A 39 1.18 -9.38 2.48
C THR A 39 0.32 -8.91 1.30
N PRO A 40 0.72 -7.83 0.56
CA PRO A 40 -0.13 -7.23 -0.47
C PRO A 40 -0.64 -8.19 -1.55
N ASP A 41 0.15 -9.21 -1.88
CA ASP A 41 -0.15 -10.26 -2.85
C ASP A 41 -1.24 -11.25 -2.39
N LYS A 42 -1.60 -11.25 -1.11
CA LYS A 42 -2.58 -12.16 -0.49
C LYS A 42 -3.87 -11.47 -0.05
N ILE A 43 -3.98 -10.16 -0.27
CA ILE A 43 -5.17 -9.39 0.09
C ILE A 43 -6.24 -9.63 -0.99
N THR A 44 -7.45 -9.99 -0.57
CA THR A 44 -8.58 -10.19 -1.50
C THR A 44 -9.30 -8.88 -1.79
N GLU A 45 -10.13 -8.87 -2.84
CA GLU A 45 -10.93 -7.70 -3.21
C GLU A 45 -11.89 -7.28 -2.08
N GLU A 46 -12.54 -8.25 -1.41
CA GLU A 46 -13.43 -8.00 -0.29
C GLU A 46 -12.70 -7.35 0.90
N GLU A 47 -11.44 -7.72 1.14
CA GLU A 47 -10.62 -7.12 2.19
C GLU A 47 -10.22 -5.67 1.85
N ILE A 48 -9.97 -5.39 0.56
CA ILE A 48 -9.72 -4.03 0.06
C ILE A 48 -10.97 -3.17 0.23
N GLU A 49 -12.15 -3.67 -0.13
CA GLU A 49 -13.42 -2.96 0.07
C GLU A 49 -13.67 -2.64 1.54
N ALA A 50 -13.49 -3.64 2.42
CA ALA A 50 -13.63 -3.46 3.87
C ALA A 50 -12.65 -2.40 4.41
N TYR A 51 -11.41 -2.40 3.93
CA TYR A 51 -10.42 -1.38 4.29
C TYR A 51 -10.83 0.02 3.80
N PHE A 52 -11.31 0.17 2.57
CA PHE A 52 -11.79 1.46 2.07
C PHE A 52 -13.00 1.97 2.85
N LEU A 53 -13.93 1.08 3.22
CA LEU A 53 -15.06 1.44 4.08
C LEU A 53 -14.59 1.89 5.47
N HIS A 54 -13.66 1.15 6.09
CA HIS A 54 -13.04 1.54 7.36
C HIS A 54 -12.39 2.93 7.27
N ARG A 55 -11.59 3.17 6.22
CA ARG A 55 -10.91 4.47 6.01
C ARG A 55 -11.84 5.65 5.77
N ARG A 56 -13.06 5.41 5.27
CA ARG A 56 -14.06 6.47 5.06
C ARG A 56 -14.79 6.83 6.35
N ASN A 57 -14.94 5.87 7.25
CA ASN A 57 -15.75 6.00 8.47
C ASN A 57 -14.94 6.38 9.72
N VAL A 58 -13.63 6.57 9.60
CA VAL A 58 -12.70 6.95 10.68
C VAL A 58 -12.08 8.31 10.40
#